data_AF-A0A0F9VZ01-F1
#
_entry.id   AF-A0A0F9VZ01-F1
#
_cell.length_a   1.000
_cell.length_b   1.000
_cell.length_c   1.000
_cell.angle_alpha   90.00
_cell.angle_beta   90.00
_cell.angle_gamma   90.00
#
_symmetry.space_group_name_H-M   'P 1'
#
loop_
_entity.id
_entity.type
_entity.pdbx_description
1 polymer ?
#
loop_
_entity_poly.entity_id
_entity_poly.type
_entity_poly.pdbx_seq_one_letter_code
_entity_poly.pdbx_strand_id
1 'polypeptide(L)'
;MAETSAVDVIVRGIKSGLPLSDCMKIIATEAQDPVRSEFKTVVEDQTLGVPMDEAVQRLAERVPLSEANFFAIVIGIQARSGGSLAEALGNLSKVLRERKKMQAKIKAMSSEAKASGGIIGSLPVIVAGLVYVTTPDYISLLFTETLGNIVLAGSAVWMMFGIMVMRKMINFDF
;
A
#
# COMPACT_ATOMS: atom_id res chain seq x y z
N MET A 1 -15.48 -53.28 13.44
CA MET A 1 -14.43 -52.42 12.86
C MET A 1 -14.92 -51.00 13.06
N ALA A 2 -14.26 -50.24 13.94
CA ALA A 2 -14.79 -48.96 14.44
C ALA A 2 -14.75 -47.91 13.32
N GLU A 3 -15.93 -47.38 12.97
CA GLU A 3 -16.09 -46.18 12.13
C GLU A 3 -15.32 -45.02 12.79
N THR A 4 -14.10 -44.76 12.32
CA THR A 4 -13.32 -43.63 12.82
C THR A 4 -13.84 -42.40 12.10
N SER A 5 -14.64 -41.58 12.81
CA SER A 5 -15.17 -40.33 12.26
C SER A 5 -14.03 -39.47 11.74
N ALA A 6 -14.20 -38.79 10.60
CA ALA A 6 -13.17 -37.90 10.03
C ALA A 6 -12.66 -36.88 11.06
N VAL A 7 -13.52 -36.47 11.99
CA VAL A 7 -13.19 -35.60 13.12
C VAL A 7 -12.13 -36.22 14.05
N ASP A 8 -12.16 -37.52 14.32
CA ASP A 8 -11.18 -38.19 15.18
C ASP A 8 -9.78 -38.21 14.55
N VAL A 9 -9.71 -38.32 13.22
CA VAL A 9 -8.45 -38.23 12.47
C VAL A 9 -7.86 -36.82 12.60
N ILE A 10 -8.69 -35.77 12.49
CA ILE A 10 -8.27 -34.37 12.70
C ILE A 10 -7.78 -34.16 14.13
N VAL A 11 -8.55 -34.61 15.13
CA VAL A 11 -8.20 -34.44 16.55
C VAL A 11 -6.88 -35.14 16.88
N ARG A 12 -6.65 -36.35 16.35
CA ARG A 12 -5.40 -37.09 16.54
C ARG A 12 -4.23 -36.41 15.84
N GLY A 13 -4.42 -35.95 14.60
CA GLY A 13 -3.38 -35.26 13.83
C GLY A 13 -2.96 -33.94 14.48
N ILE A 14 -3.92 -33.13 14.92
CA ILE A 14 -3.61 -31.88 15.62
C ILE A 14 -2.90 -32.15 16.96
N LYS A 15 -3.34 -33.16 17.72
CA LYS A 15 -2.68 -33.55 18.99
C LYS A 15 -1.25 -34.07 18.80
N SER A 16 -0.93 -34.66 17.64
CA SER A 16 0.44 -35.07 17.30
C SER A 16 1.27 -33.94 16.66
N GLY A 17 0.73 -32.72 16.57
CA GLY A 17 1.42 -31.54 16.08
C GLY A 17 1.39 -31.35 14.57
N LEU A 18 0.57 -32.10 13.83
CA LEU A 18 0.41 -31.89 12.40
C LEU A 18 -0.34 -30.58 12.11
N PRO A 19 0.10 -29.80 11.10
CA PRO A 19 -0.70 -28.70 10.57
C PRO A 19 -2.08 -29.16 10.14
N LEU A 20 -3.10 -28.32 10.36
CA LEU A 20 -4.47 -28.61 9.98
C LEU A 20 -4.60 -28.96 8.48
N SER A 21 -3.86 -28.26 7.61
CA SER A 21 -3.81 -28.52 6.17
C SER A 21 -3.37 -29.95 5.82
N ASP A 22 -2.46 -30.54 6.59
CA ASP A 22 -1.97 -31.89 6.35
C ASP A 22 -2.96 -32.94 6.87
N CYS A 23 -3.65 -32.65 7.98
CA CYS A 23 -4.76 -33.47 8.45
C CYS A 23 -5.89 -33.57 7.40
N MET A 24 -6.21 -32.46 6.73
CA MET A 24 -7.21 -32.44 5.64
C MET A 24 -6.79 -33.30 4.45
N LYS A 25 -5.50 -33.29 4.07
CA LYS A 25 -4.97 -34.14 2.98
C LYS A 25 -5.04 -35.63 3.31
N ILE A 26 -4.77 -35.98 4.57
CA ILE A 26 -4.87 -37.36 5.04
C ILE A 26 -6.32 -37.84 4.89
N ILE A 27 -7.30 -37.04 5.32
CA ILE A 27 -8.72 -37.39 5.22
C ILE A 27 -9.18 -37.47 3.77
N ALA A 28 -8.74 -36.56 2.91
CA ALA A 28 -9.01 -36.61 1.47
C ALA A 28 -8.45 -37.88 0.80
N THR A 29 -7.52 -38.58 1.44
CA THR A 29 -6.88 -39.79 0.90
C THR A 29 -7.41 -41.07 1.55
N GLU A 30 -7.64 -41.06 2.86
CA GLU A 30 -7.97 -42.23 3.68
C GLU A 30 -9.48 -42.40 3.97
N ALA A 31 -10.28 -41.33 3.88
CA ALA A 31 -11.72 -41.43 4.12
C ALA A 31 -12.45 -42.19 3.01
N GLN A 32 -13.63 -42.71 3.33
CA GLN A 32 -14.56 -43.27 2.34
C GLN A 32 -15.43 -42.17 1.72
N ASP A 33 -15.86 -42.40 0.48
CA ASP A 33 -16.87 -41.54 -0.16
C ASP A 33 -18.20 -41.64 0.61
N PRO A 34 -18.95 -40.52 0.79
CA PRO A 34 -18.78 -39.21 0.15
C PRO A 34 -17.90 -38.20 0.90
N VAL A 35 -17.35 -38.55 2.07
CA VAL A 35 -16.53 -37.63 2.88
C VAL A 35 -15.22 -37.32 2.18
N ARG A 36 -14.62 -38.33 1.54
CA ARG A 36 -13.37 -38.20 0.80
C ARG A 36 -13.43 -37.14 -0.30
N SER A 37 -14.45 -37.19 -1.15
CA SER A 37 -14.62 -36.24 -2.26
C SER A 37 -14.76 -34.80 -1.76
N GLU A 38 -15.51 -34.61 -0.68
CA GLU A 38 -15.75 -33.28 -0.11
C GLU A 38 -14.49 -32.67 0.51
N PHE A 39 -13.70 -33.45 1.25
CA PHE A 39 -12.43 -33.00 1.80
C PHE A 39 -11.36 -32.80 0.71
N LYS A 40 -11.43 -33.56 -0.39
CA LYS A 40 -10.57 -33.33 -1.55
C LYS A 40 -10.83 -31.96 -2.18
N THR A 41 -12.09 -31.56 -2.33
CA THR A 41 -12.45 -30.22 -2.80
C THR A 41 -11.89 -29.12 -1.88
N VAL A 42 -11.91 -29.32 -0.56
CA VAL A 42 -11.30 -28.36 0.39
C VAL A 42 -9.78 -28.24 0.19
N VAL A 43 -9.09 -29.35 -0.06
CA VAL A 43 -7.64 -29.35 -0.34
C VAL A 43 -7.32 -28.68 -1.68
N GLU A 44 -8.17 -28.85 -2.69
CA GLU A 44 -8.07 -28.17 -3.98
C GLU A 44 -8.27 -26.65 -3.83
N ASP A 45 -9.28 -26.23 -3.08
CA ASP A 45 -9.53 -24.81 -2.75
C ASP A 45 -8.31 -24.18 -2.04
N GLN A 46 -7.70 -24.87 -1.08
CA GLN A 46 -6.46 -24.42 -0.45
C GLN A 46 -5.30 -24.26 -1.45
N THR A 47 -5.18 -25.18 -2.41
CA THR A 47 -4.13 -25.15 -3.43
C THR A 47 -4.31 -23.97 -4.38
N LEU A 48 -5.55 -23.53 -4.59
CA LEU A 48 -5.92 -22.34 -5.35
C LEU A 48 -5.77 -21.03 -4.55
N GLY A 49 -5.35 -21.09 -3.29
CA GLY A 49 -5.10 -19.93 -2.43
C GLY A 49 -6.34 -19.43 -1.67
N VAL A 50 -7.43 -20.20 -1.64
CA VAL A 50 -8.60 -19.90 -0.81
C VAL A 50 -8.23 -20.11 0.66
N PRO A 51 -8.57 -19.17 1.57
CA PRO A 51 -8.25 -19.32 2.97
C PRO A 51 -9.04 -20.48 3.60
N MET A 52 -8.44 -21.13 4.61
CA MET A 52 -8.96 -22.39 5.17
C MET A 52 -10.36 -22.25 5.77
N ASP A 53 -10.66 -21.13 6.42
CA ASP A 53 -11.98 -20.83 6.97
C ASP A 53 -13.04 -20.74 5.88
N GLU A 54 -12.75 -20.08 4.77
CA GLU A 54 -13.69 -20.00 3.63
C GLU A 54 -13.89 -21.35 2.96
N ALA A 55 -12.82 -22.13 2.76
CA ALA A 55 -12.89 -23.46 2.15
C ALA A 55 -13.73 -24.44 3.00
N VAL A 56 -13.58 -24.39 4.33
CA VAL A 56 -14.39 -25.21 5.25
C VAL A 56 -15.82 -24.68 5.40
N GLN A 57 -16.05 -23.37 5.25
CA GLN A 57 -17.40 -22.80 5.18
C GLN A 57 -18.18 -23.37 3.98
N ARG A 58 -17.55 -23.41 2.79
CA ARG A 58 -18.14 -24.01 1.58
C ARG A 58 -18.43 -25.50 1.74
N LEU A 59 -17.61 -26.23 2.49
CA LEU A 59 -17.88 -27.62 2.86
C LEU A 59 -19.18 -27.75 3.67
N ALA A 60 -19.39 -26.88 4.66
CA ALA A 60 -20.59 -26.88 5.49
C ALA A 60 -21.86 -26.49 4.72
N GLU A 61 -21.74 -25.67 3.66
CA GLU A 61 -22.84 -25.34 2.76
C GLU A 61 -23.25 -26.52 1.87
N ARG A 62 -22.28 -27.29 1.36
CA ARG A 62 -22.54 -28.49 0.54
C ARG A 62 -23.01 -29.68 1.37
N VAL A 63 -22.52 -29.79 2.60
CA VAL A 63 -22.88 -30.85 3.55
C VAL A 63 -23.49 -30.20 4.79
N PRO A 64 -24.82 -29.92 4.78
CA PRO A 64 -25.51 -29.23 5.87
C PRO A 64 -25.76 -30.15 7.08
N LEU A 65 -24.70 -30.75 7.59
CA LEU A 65 -24.68 -31.52 8.83
C LEU A 65 -24.30 -30.61 10.01
N SER A 66 -24.78 -30.95 11.20
CA SER A 66 -24.50 -30.15 12.41
C SER A 66 -23.01 -30.18 12.75
N GLU A 67 -22.36 -31.32 12.51
CA GLU A 67 -20.95 -31.57 12.72
C GLU A 67 -20.08 -30.76 11.75
N ALA A 68 -20.47 -30.66 10.48
CA ALA A 68 -19.75 -29.88 9.47
C ALA A 68 -19.84 -28.38 9.76
N ASN A 69 -21.01 -27.90 10.17
CA ASN A 69 -21.19 -26.51 10.62
C ASN A 69 -20.37 -26.18 11.86
N PHE A 70 -20.37 -27.07 12.86
CA PHE A 70 -19.57 -26.88 14.07
C PHE A 70 -18.06 -26.86 13.75
N PHE A 71 -17.61 -27.74 12.86
CA PHE A 71 -16.24 -27.76 12.37
C PHE A 71 -15.86 -26.44 11.68
N ALA A 72 -16.71 -25.92 10.79
CA ALA A 72 -16.49 -24.61 10.14
C ALA A 72 -16.38 -23.46 11.14
N ILE A 73 -17.22 -23.44 12.18
CA ILE A 73 -17.17 -22.42 13.23
C ILE A 73 -15.84 -22.47 13.99
N VAL A 74 -15.40 -23.65 14.42
CA VAL A 74 -14.15 -23.83 15.16
C VAL A 74 -12.94 -23.42 14.32
N ILE A 75 -12.89 -23.86 13.06
CA ILE A 75 -11.81 -23.48 12.13
C ILE A 75 -11.83 -21.98 11.83
N GLY A 76 -13.02 -21.37 11.65
CA GLY A 76 -13.15 -19.92 11.44
C GLY A 76 -12.68 -19.10 12.64
N ILE A 77 -12.90 -19.56 13.87
CA ILE A 77 -12.35 -18.93 15.09
C ILE A 77 -10.82 -19.05 15.12
N GLN A 78 -10.29 -20.24 14.83
CA GLN A 78 -8.85 -20.48 14.80
C GLN A 78 -8.14 -19.68 13.70
N ALA A 79 -8.74 -19.55 12.52
CA ALA A 79 -8.20 -18.77 11.41
C ALA A 79 -8.15 -17.28 11.76
N ARG A 80 -9.14 -16.74 12.47
CA ARG A 80 -9.09 -15.36 12.98
C ARG A 80 -7.97 -15.14 14.00
N SER A 81 -7.67 -16.12 14.84
CA SER A 81 -6.58 -16.01 15.83
C SER A 81 -5.18 -16.33 15.27
N GLY A 82 -5.07 -17.16 14.24
CA GLY A 82 -3.78 -17.67 13.72
C GLY A 82 -3.42 -17.30 12.28
N GLY A 83 -4.41 -17.04 11.41
CA GLY A 83 -4.24 -16.75 9.98
C GLY A 83 -4.13 -15.27 9.61
N SER A 84 -4.59 -14.37 10.49
CA SER A 84 -4.56 -12.91 10.29
C SER A 84 -3.15 -12.34 10.08
N LEU A 85 -2.08 -13.07 10.44
CA LEU A 85 -0.72 -12.57 10.30
C LEU A 85 -0.28 -12.47 8.83
N ALA A 86 -0.60 -13.47 8.00
CA ALA A 86 -0.29 -13.41 6.57
C ALA A 86 -1.08 -12.30 5.87
N GLU A 87 -2.33 -12.11 6.27
CA GLU A 87 -3.20 -11.05 5.77
C GLU A 87 -2.77 -9.66 6.26
N ALA A 88 -2.40 -9.52 7.53
CA ALA A 88 -1.85 -8.29 8.11
C ALA A 88 -0.51 -7.91 7.47
N LEU A 89 0.39 -8.89 7.24
CA LEU A 89 1.64 -8.69 6.50
C LEU A 89 1.38 -8.35 5.03
N GLY A 90 0.36 -8.95 4.41
CA GLY A 90 -0.11 -8.61 3.06
C GLY A 90 -0.60 -7.17 2.96
N ASN A 91 -1.42 -6.74 3.91
CA ASN A 91 -1.91 -5.36 4.01
C ASN A 91 -0.78 -4.37 4.28
N LEU A 92 0.15 -4.69 5.17
CA LEU A 92 1.32 -3.86 5.43
C LEU A 92 2.23 -3.74 4.18
N SER A 93 2.42 -4.83 3.44
CA SER A 93 3.14 -4.82 2.16
C SER A 93 2.46 -3.91 1.12
N LYS A 94 1.12 -3.92 1.06
CA LYS A 94 0.34 -3.01 0.21
C LYS A 94 0.55 -1.54 0.61
N VAL A 95 0.43 -1.24 1.90
CA VAL A 95 0.65 0.12 2.44
C VAL A 95 2.07 0.62 2.16
N LEU A 96 3.09 -0.22 2.33
CA LEU A 96 4.48 0.14 2.02
C LEU A 96 4.70 0.43 0.54
N ARG A 97 4.09 -0.37 -0.35
CA ARG A 97 4.14 -0.13 -1.81
C ARG A 97 3.45 1.18 -2.17
N GLU A 98 2.30 1.47 -1.58
CA GLU A 98 1.57 2.73 -1.78
C GLU A 98 2.39 3.94 -1.29
N ARG A 99 3.04 3.84 -0.13
CA ARG A 99 3.98 4.86 0.35
C ARG A 99 5.11 5.11 -0.64
N LYS A 100 5.75 4.05 -1.16
CA LYS A 100 6.82 4.18 -2.16
C LYS A 100 6.34 4.84 -3.45
N LYS A 101 5.14 4.48 -3.93
CA LYS A 101 4.51 5.14 -5.09
C LYS A 101 4.23 6.62 -4.84
N MET A 102 3.72 6.96 -3.66
CA MET A 102 3.44 8.34 -3.27
C MET A 102 4.72 9.17 -3.19
N GLN A 103 5.79 8.65 -2.57
CA GLN A 103 7.10 9.31 -2.56
C GLN A 103 7.66 9.53 -3.97
N ALA A 104 7.55 8.54 -4.86
CA ALA A 104 7.96 8.68 -6.25
C ALA A 104 7.13 9.75 -6.98
N LYS A 105 5.81 9.80 -6.76
CA LYS A 105 4.91 10.82 -7.32
C LYS A 105 5.25 12.22 -6.82
N ILE A 106 5.50 12.37 -5.52
CA ILE A 106 5.93 13.64 -4.92
C ILE A 106 7.25 14.09 -5.56
N LYS A 107 8.26 13.21 -5.65
CA LYS A 107 9.55 13.53 -6.27
C LYS A 107 9.40 13.99 -7.73
N ALA A 108 8.55 13.31 -8.50
CA ALA A 108 8.28 13.67 -9.90
C ALA A 108 7.61 15.05 -10.02
N MET A 109 6.51 15.29 -9.29
CA MET A 109 5.80 16.57 -9.33
C MET A 109 6.63 17.73 -8.78
N SER A 110 7.41 17.49 -7.72
CA SER A 110 8.33 18.48 -7.16
C SER A 110 9.46 18.82 -8.15
N SER A 111 9.89 17.89 -8.99
CA SER A 111 10.91 18.17 -10.02
C SER A 111 10.40 19.12 -11.09
N GLU A 112 9.16 18.94 -11.54
CA GLU A 112 8.50 19.84 -12.50
C GLU A 112 8.30 21.24 -11.90
N ALA A 113 7.79 21.32 -10.67
CA ALA A 113 7.61 22.58 -9.95
C ALA A 113 8.94 23.33 -9.72
N LYS A 114 10.03 22.61 -9.40
CA LYS A 114 11.38 23.20 -9.27
C LYS A 114 11.86 23.80 -10.59
N ALA A 115 11.69 23.08 -11.70
CA ALA A 115 12.12 23.54 -13.02
C ALA A 115 11.36 24.81 -13.44
N SER A 116 10.03 24.79 -13.35
CA SER A 116 9.18 25.95 -13.67
C SER A 116 9.45 27.14 -12.75
N GLY A 117 9.62 26.91 -11.44
CA GLY A 117 9.98 27.95 -10.48
C GLY A 117 11.35 28.58 -10.77
N GLY A 118 12.33 27.78 -11.23
CA GLY A 118 13.65 28.26 -11.64
C GLY A 118 13.60 29.13 -12.90
N ILE A 119 12.75 28.79 -13.88
CA ILE A 119 12.55 29.58 -15.10
C ILE A 119 11.89 30.93 -14.77
N ILE A 120 10.83 30.94 -13.96
CA ILE A 120 10.14 32.18 -13.59
C ILE A 120 11.05 33.05 -12.71
N GLY A 121 11.80 32.43 -11.79
CA GLY A 121 12.73 33.15 -10.92
C GLY A 121 13.93 33.78 -11.64
N SER A 122 14.36 33.23 -12.78
CA SER A 122 15.47 33.78 -13.56
C SER A 122 15.05 34.88 -14.54
N LEU A 123 13.76 34.94 -14.91
CA LEU A 123 13.21 35.90 -15.87
C LEU A 123 13.56 37.37 -15.54
N PRO A 124 13.37 37.86 -14.28
CA PRO A 124 13.66 39.26 -13.94
C PRO A 124 15.14 39.60 -14.10
N VAL A 125 16.03 38.66 -13.80
CA VAL A 125 17.49 38.85 -13.92
C VAL A 125 17.89 38.93 -15.39
N ILE A 126 17.35 38.05 -16.22
CA ILE A 126 17.61 38.03 -17.67
C ILE A 126 17.09 39.32 -18.31
N VAL A 127 15.85 39.73 -17.99
CA VAL A 127 15.24 40.95 -18.54
C VAL A 127 16.00 42.19 -18.08
N ALA A 128 16.39 42.27 -16.80
CA ALA A 128 17.21 43.37 -16.30
C ALA A 128 18.57 43.45 -17.02
N GLY A 129 19.24 42.31 -17.22
CA GLY A 129 20.51 42.27 -17.96
C GLY A 129 20.35 42.68 -19.43
N LEU A 130 19.27 42.26 -20.08
CA LEU A 130 19.01 42.60 -21.48
C LEU A 130 18.72 44.10 -21.64
N VAL A 131 17.86 44.66 -20.79
CA VAL A 131 17.53 46.09 -20.79
C VAL A 131 18.77 46.94 -20.46
N TYR A 132 19.67 46.46 -19.61
CA TYR A 132 20.95 47.14 -19.34
C TYR A 132 21.82 47.27 -20.60
N VAL A 133 21.82 46.26 -21.48
CA VAL A 133 22.61 46.28 -22.73
C VAL A 133 21.90 47.06 -23.84
N THR A 134 20.58 46.95 -23.96
CA THR A 134 19.83 47.62 -25.04
C THR A 134 19.54 49.09 -24.75
N THR A 135 19.26 49.42 -23.50
CA THR A 135 18.73 50.73 -23.09
C THR A 135 19.29 51.15 -21.71
N PRO A 136 20.60 51.39 -21.60
CA PRO A 136 21.28 51.67 -20.32
C PRO A 136 20.75 52.93 -19.61
N ASP A 137 20.33 53.94 -20.37
CA ASP A 137 19.75 55.17 -19.82
C ASP A 137 18.41 54.94 -19.11
N TYR A 138 17.66 53.89 -19.49
CA TYR A 138 16.38 53.58 -18.88
C TYR A 138 16.54 52.83 -17.55
N ILE A 139 17.50 51.90 -17.49
CA ILE A 139 17.75 51.11 -16.28
C ILE A 139 18.59 51.87 -15.26
N SER A 140 19.38 52.85 -15.68
CA SER A 140 20.19 53.68 -14.77
C SER A 140 19.29 54.53 -13.87
N LEU A 141 18.13 55.00 -14.37
CA LEU A 141 17.10 55.68 -13.56
C LEU A 141 16.62 54.84 -12.37
N LEU A 142 16.61 53.51 -12.49
CA LEU A 142 16.23 52.62 -11.38
C LEU A 142 17.25 52.67 -10.23
N PHE A 143 18.51 53.01 -10.50
CA PHE A 143 19.59 53.08 -9.51
C PHE A 143 19.88 54.52 -9.02
N THR A 144 19.70 55.52 -9.89
CA THR A 144 19.98 56.93 -9.56
C THR A 144 18.82 57.63 -8.85
N GLU A 145 17.57 57.26 -9.16
CA GLU A 145 16.39 57.88 -8.52
C GLU A 145 16.00 57.19 -7.21
N THR A 146 15.62 58.00 -6.22
CA THR A 146 15.21 57.51 -4.88
C THR A 146 13.99 56.59 -4.98
N LEU A 147 13.04 56.90 -5.88
CA LEU A 147 11.87 56.07 -6.15
C LEU A 147 12.25 54.74 -6.82
N GLY A 148 13.24 54.76 -7.73
CA GLY A 148 13.76 53.55 -8.38
C GLY A 148 14.31 52.56 -7.38
N ASN A 149 15.16 53.03 -6.46
CA ASN A 149 15.77 52.20 -5.41
C ASN A 149 14.73 51.58 -4.45
N ILE A 150 13.66 52.31 -4.11
CA ILE A 150 12.58 51.78 -3.25
C ILE A 150 11.83 50.65 -3.97
N VAL A 151 11.51 50.82 -5.27
CA VAL A 151 10.83 49.79 -6.07
C VAL A 151 11.73 48.56 -6.28
N LEU A 152 13.03 48.77 -6.48
CA LEU A 152 14.03 47.71 -6.62
C LEU A 152 14.18 46.92 -5.30
N ALA A 153 14.24 47.61 -4.16
CA ALA A 153 14.26 46.97 -2.85
C ALA A 153 12.96 46.19 -2.57
N GLY A 154 11.80 46.78 -2.88
CA GLY A 154 10.50 46.13 -2.70
C GLY A 154 10.34 44.88 -3.57
N SER A 155 10.74 44.95 -4.84
CA SER A 155 10.71 43.80 -5.75
C SER A 155 11.69 42.71 -5.34
N ALA A 156 12.89 43.05 -4.85
CA ALA A 156 13.85 42.09 -4.33
C ALA A 156 13.32 41.35 -3.09
N VAL A 157 12.70 42.05 -2.14
CA VAL A 157 12.05 41.45 -0.96
C VAL A 157 10.90 40.54 -1.37
N TRP A 158 10.06 40.98 -2.31
CA TRP A 158 8.96 40.17 -2.83
C TRP A 158 9.45 38.88 -3.51
N MET A 159 10.51 38.96 -4.32
CA MET A 159 11.15 37.81 -4.94
C MET A 159 11.70 36.84 -3.88
N MET A 160 12.36 37.37 -2.85
CA MET A 160 12.90 36.57 -1.75
C MET A 160 11.79 35.80 -1.02
N PHE A 161 10.66 36.44 -0.74
CA PHE A 161 9.47 35.79 -0.17
C PHE A 161 8.93 34.69 -1.09
N GLY A 162 8.80 34.95 -2.39
CA GLY A 162 8.33 33.96 -3.36
C GLY A 162 9.22 32.73 -3.44
N ILE A 163 10.55 32.92 -3.47
CA ILE A 163 11.53 31.82 -3.46
C ILE A 163 11.45 31.02 -2.16
N MET A 164 11.29 31.69 -1.01
CA MET A 164 11.18 31.03 0.29
C MET A 164 9.92 30.16 0.40
N VAL A 165 8.77 30.65 -0.08
CA VAL A 165 7.52 29.89 -0.13
C VAL A 165 7.65 28.68 -1.04
N MET A 166 8.23 28.84 -2.24
CA MET A 166 8.50 27.72 -3.14
C MET A 166 9.42 26.67 -2.50
N ARG A 167 10.49 27.12 -1.83
CA ARG A 167 11.38 26.21 -1.09
C ARG A 167 10.62 25.42 -0.03
N LYS A 168 9.74 26.06 0.73
CA LYS A 168 8.92 25.41 1.78
C LYS A 168 7.92 24.41 1.20
N MET A 169 7.27 24.72 0.08
CA MET A 169 6.34 23.81 -0.60
C MET A 169 7.03 22.57 -1.17
N ILE A 170 8.29 22.68 -1.55
CA ILE A 170 9.04 21.58 -2.16
C ILE A 170 9.75 20.72 -1.11
N ASN A 171 10.10 21.30 0.02
CA ASN A 171 10.78 20.61 1.12
C ASN A 171 9.80 20.05 2.16
N PHE A 172 8.58 19.65 1.73
CA PHE A 172 7.68 18.86 2.56
C PHE A 172 8.29 17.47 2.78
N ASP A 173 9.15 17.40 3.79
CA ASP A 173 9.53 16.16 4.46
C ASP A 173 8.34 15.71 5.33
N PHE A 174 8.03 14.41 5.26
CA PHE A 174 7.09 13.74 6.15
C PHE A 174 7.64 13.65 7.57
#